data_AF-A0A239LNT3-F1
#
_entry.id   AF-A0A239LNT3-F1
#
_cell.length_a   1.000
_cell.length_b   1.000
_cell.length_c   1.000
_cell.angle_alpha   90.00
_cell.angle_beta   90.00
_cell.angle_gamma   90.00
#
_symmetry.space_group_name_H-M   'P 1'
#
loop_
_entity.id
_entity.type
_entity.pdbx_description
1 polymer ?
#
loop_
_entity_poly.entity_id
_entity_poly.type
_entity_poly.pdbx_seq_one_letter_code
_entity_poly.pdbx_strand_id
1 'polypeptide(L)'
;MKLLLVLLFLLPLTSCNTVEQQEKEDWQKITVGNYSFKFPADFNLIEETGIDSYVGRIEGDSINFFFDYGEYPNALALTPEQYLEDSTWVKDASYQFMESGKTYNVDMLPKVEVISMRKATLEDSLKWKGSDYVATGRHEKYVFDFPIYLPKETKEHDVSIDTFDNQYRKIVKAKNPKKGITGIHIKPLNGDIALTLVADSLTESQQELVAKILSTVRVK
;
A
#
# COMPACT_ATOMS: atom_id res chain seq x y z
N MET A 1 -51.82 14.27 59.56
CA MET A 1 -50.59 14.36 58.73
C MET A 1 -50.43 13.04 58.01
N LYS A 2 -50.36 13.10 56.67
CA LYS A 2 -50.16 11.94 55.78
C LYS A 2 -48.79 11.34 56.07
N LEU A 3 -48.69 10.05 56.33
CA LEU A 3 -47.41 9.34 56.26
C LEU A 3 -47.48 8.32 55.12
N LEU A 4 -46.47 8.43 54.27
CA LEU A 4 -46.32 7.91 52.94
C LEU A 4 -46.14 6.38 52.94
N LEU A 5 -46.80 5.72 51.99
CA LEU A 5 -46.54 4.33 51.59
C LEU A 5 -45.14 4.25 50.96
N VAL A 6 -44.32 3.27 51.33
CA VAL A 6 -43.21 2.80 50.49
C VAL A 6 -43.26 1.27 50.46
N LEU A 7 -43.85 0.74 49.39
CA LEU A 7 -43.84 -0.67 49.05
C LEU A 7 -42.52 -0.94 48.31
N LEU A 8 -41.62 -1.73 48.90
CA LEU A 8 -40.35 -2.11 48.29
C LEU A 8 -40.62 -3.18 47.20
N PHE A 9 -40.65 -2.77 45.93
CA PHE A 9 -40.70 -3.67 44.79
C PHE A 9 -39.32 -4.29 44.58
N LEU A 10 -39.15 -5.57 44.96
CA LEU A 10 -38.00 -6.40 44.58
C LEU A 10 -38.11 -6.75 43.10
N LEU A 11 -37.46 -5.98 42.24
CA LEU A 11 -37.24 -6.33 40.84
C LEU A 11 -36.14 -7.40 40.75
N PRO A 12 -36.37 -8.58 40.15
CA PRO A 12 -35.29 -9.49 39.80
C PRO A 12 -34.47 -8.85 38.68
N LEU A 13 -33.23 -8.46 38.99
CA LEU A 13 -32.22 -8.11 38.00
C LEU A 13 -31.83 -9.38 37.26
N THR A 14 -32.50 -9.66 36.14
CA THR A 14 -31.98 -10.60 35.15
C THR A 14 -30.76 -9.97 34.50
N SER A 15 -29.58 -10.26 35.07
CA SER A 15 -28.32 -10.10 34.36
C SER A 15 -28.33 -11.04 33.17
N CYS A 16 -28.62 -10.52 31.98
CA CYS A 16 -28.16 -11.17 30.76
C CYS A 16 -26.64 -11.15 30.81
N ASN A 17 -26.04 -12.26 31.25
CA ASN A 17 -24.66 -12.55 30.89
C ASN A 17 -24.66 -12.74 29.38
N THR A 18 -24.34 -11.68 28.65
CA THR A 18 -23.81 -11.82 27.30
C THR A 18 -22.57 -12.68 27.47
N VAL A 19 -22.64 -13.94 27.05
CA VAL A 19 -21.47 -14.76 26.86
C VAL A 19 -20.69 -14.06 25.76
N GLU A 20 -19.76 -13.19 26.15
CA GLU A 20 -18.65 -12.83 25.28
C GLU A 20 -17.96 -14.16 24.97
N GLN A 21 -18.22 -14.70 23.79
CA GLN A 21 -17.33 -15.66 23.15
C GLN A 21 -16.03 -14.90 22.91
N GLN A 22 -15.20 -14.83 23.94
CA GLN A 22 -13.80 -14.53 23.80
C GLN A 22 -13.19 -15.79 23.16
N GLU A 23 -13.38 -15.95 21.85
CA GLU A 23 -12.49 -16.79 21.06
C GLU A 23 -11.10 -16.17 21.24
N LYS A 24 -10.35 -16.76 22.16
CA LYS A 24 -8.93 -16.51 22.33
C LYS A 24 -8.30 -17.12 21.08
N GLU A 25 -8.37 -16.39 19.97
CA GLU A 25 -7.69 -16.76 18.74
C GLU A 25 -6.24 -17.06 19.14
N ASP A 26 -5.79 -18.29 18.91
CA ASP A 26 -4.43 -18.68 19.24
C ASP A 26 -3.52 -18.10 18.14
N TRP A 27 -2.96 -16.92 18.38
CA TRP A 27 -2.05 -16.27 17.45
C TRP A 27 -0.62 -16.66 17.81
N GLN A 28 0.11 -17.15 16.80
CA GLN A 28 1.53 -17.44 16.88
C GLN A 28 2.37 -16.30 16.32
N LYS A 29 3.65 -16.25 16.69
CA LYS A 29 4.60 -15.27 16.16
C LYS A 29 5.41 -15.89 15.03
N ILE A 30 5.37 -15.28 13.85
CA ILE A 30 6.26 -15.61 12.72
C ILE A 30 7.21 -14.44 12.49
N THR A 31 8.48 -14.76 12.23
CA THR A 31 9.55 -13.77 12.04
C THR A 31 10.15 -13.91 10.65
N VAL A 32 10.32 -12.77 9.97
CA VAL A 32 11.06 -12.65 8.71
C VAL A 32 12.10 -11.55 8.88
N GLY A 33 13.38 -11.94 8.86
CA GLY A 33 14.49 -11.01 9.11
C GLY A 33 14.38 -10.31 10.46
N ASN A 34 14.39 -8.98 10.43
CA ASN A 34 14.29 -8.11 11.61
C ASN A 34 12.85 -7.84 12.06
N TYR A 35 11.85 -8.42 11.39
CA TYR A 35 10.45 -8.14 11.65
C TYR A 35 9.73 -9.38 12.15
N SER A 36 8.79 -9.16 13.06
CA SER A 36 7.88 -10.21 13.51
C SER A 36 6.44 -9.75 13.42
N PHE A 37 5.56 -10.70 13.12
CA PHE A 37 4.12 -10.51 13.02
C PHE A 37 3.45 -11.60 13.83
N LYS A 38 2.23 -11.34 14.27
CA LYS A 38 1.35 -12.35 14.80
C LYS A 38 0.46 -12.86 13.66
N PHE A 39 0.35 -14.17 13.54
CA PHE A 39 -0.53 -14.87 12.60
C PHE A 39 -1.44 -15.84 13.37
N PRO A 40 -2.61 -16.21 12.84
CA PRO A 40 -3.35 -17.37 13.34
C PRO A 40 -2.50 -18.65 13.36
N ALA A 41 -2.84 -19.59 14.25
CA ALA A 41 -2.06 -20.82 14.51
C ALA A 41 -1.93 -21.79 13.32
N ASP A 42 -2.77 -21.66 12.28
CA ASP A 42 -2.70 -22.48 11.07
C ASP A 42 -1.60 -22.03 10.09
N PHE A 43 -1.07 -20.83 10.25
CA PHE A 43 -0.05 -20.30 9.33
C PHE A 43 1.33 -20.92 9.56
N ASN A 44 2.05 -21.24 8.48
CA ASN A 44 3.38 -21.81 8.55
C ASN A 44 4.36 -21.06 7.65
N LEU A 45 5.56 -20.78 8.17
CA LEU A 45 6.63 -20.19 7.40
C LEU A 45 7.32 -21.26 6.54
N ILE A 46 7.43 -20.99 5.24
CA ILE A 46 8.14 -21.82 4.28
C ILE A 46 9.19 -20.95 3.60
N GLU A 47 10.45 -21.28 3.84
CA GLU A 47 11.57 -20.62 3.18
C GLU A 47 11.72 -21.14 1.74
N GLU A 48 12.04 -20.25 0.82
CA GLU A 48 12.27 -20.58 -0.59
C GLU A 48 13.68 -20.16 -1.03
N THR A 49 14.13 -20.67 -2.17
CA THR A 49 15.48 -20.37 -2.68
C THR A 49 15.48 -19.02 -3.41
N GLY A 50 16.10 -18.02 -2.79
CA GLY A 50 16.47 -16.75 -3.41
C GLY A 50 17.93 -16.74 -3.89
N ILE A 51 18.30 -15.77 -4.73
CA ILE A 51 19.70 -15.58 -5.18
C ILE A 51 20.46 -14.70 -4.19
N ASP A 52 19.87 -13.55 -3.85
CA ASP A 52 20.44 -12.46 -3.07
C ASP A 52 19.55 -12.02 -1.90
N SER A 53 18.28 -12.42 -1.92
CA SER A 53 17.29 -12.15 -0.86
C SER A 53 16.92 -13.39 -0.05
N TYR A 54 16.49 -13.15 1.20
CA TYR A 54 15.72 -14.12 1.98
C TYR A 54 14.25 -14.04 1.53
N VAL A 55 13.81 -15.03 0.76
CA VAL A 55 12.46 -15.10 0.19
C VAL A 55 11.70 -16.31 0.69
N GLY A 56 10.38 -16.27 0.61
CA GLY A 56 9.55 -17.40 0.96
C GLY A 56 8.07 -17.06 1.02
N ARG A 57 7.31 -17.94 1.66
CA ARG A 57 5.88 -17.79 1.87
C ARG A 57 5.47 -18.09 3.30
N ILE A 58 4.32 -17.53 3.70
CA ILE A 58 3.64 -17.87 4.94
C ILE A 58 2.25 -18.38 4.56
N GLU A 59 2.05 -19.69 4.70
CA GLU A 59 0.84 -20.38 4.22
C GLU A 59 -0.12 -20.65 5.36
N GLY A 60 -1.36 -20.17 5.24
CA GLY A 60 -2.51 -20.64 6.02
C GLY A 60 -3.50 -21.39 5.14
N ASP A 61 -4.66 -21.77 5.69
CA ASP A 61 -5.62 -22.64 4.98
C ASP A 61 -6.14 -22.06 3.65
N SER A 62 -6.29 -20.74 3.58
CA SER A 62 -6.89 -20.06 2.42
C SER A 62 -6.21 -18.74 2.02
N ILE A 63 -5.16 -18.36 2.73
CA ILE A 63 -4.38 -17.13 2.49
C ILE A 63 -2.91 -17.53 2.46
N ASN A 64 -2.23 -17.13 1.40
CA ASN A 64 -0.80 -17.25 1.29
C ASN A 64 -0.20 -15.85 1.25
N PHE A 65 0.85 -15.65 2.03
CA PHE A 65 1.71 -14.50 1.91
C PHE A 65 2.98 -14.86 1.17
N PHE A 66 3.46 -13.97 0.32
CA PHE A 66 4.81 -14.03 -0.25
C PHE A 66 5.65 -12.93 0.37
N PHE A 67 6.91 -13.22 0.66
CA PHE A 67 7.84 -12.22 1.16
C PHE A 67 9.17 -12.21 0.44
N ASP A 68 9.76 -11.03 0.44
CA ASP A 68 11.12 -10.74 0.00
C ASP A 68 11.77 -9.84 1.05
N TYR A 69 12.83 -10.34 1.67
CA TYR A 69 13.66 -9.62 2.63
C TYR A 69 15.09 -9.50 2.10
N GLY A 70 15.47 -8.28 1.72
CA GLY A 70 16.74 -8.01 1.05
C GLY A 70 16.94 -6.53 0.75
N GLU A 71 17.91 -6.23 -0.11
CA GLU A 71 18.30 -4.86 -0.48
C GLU A 71 17.37 -4.23 -1.54
N TYR A 72 16.75 -5.06 -2.38
CA TYR A 72 15.93 -4.62 -3.51
C TYR A 72 14.49 -5.18 -3.55
N PRO A 73 13.78 -5.35 -2.42
CA PRO A 73 12.42 -5.87 -2.47
C PRO A 73 11.48 -4.83 -3.10
N ASN A 74 10.42 -5.31 -3.76
CA ASN A 74 9.42 -4.44 -4.38
C ASN A 74 8.80 -3.48 -3.35
N ALA A 75 8.97 -2.17 -3.53
CA ALA A 75 8.49 -1.14 -2.61
C ALA A 75 6.97 -0.85 -2.68
N LEU A 76 6.22 -1.71 -3.38
CA LEU A 76 4.77 -1.65 -3.60
C LEU A 76 4.33 -0.40 -4.37
N ALA A 77 3.02 -0.32 -4.66
CA ALA A 77 2.43 0.79 -5.39
C ALA A 77 2.83 2.16 -4.80
N LEU A 78 3.04 3.14 -5.67
CA LEU A 78 3.29 4.53 -5.30
C LEU A 78 1.95 5.22 -5.01
N THR A 79 1.95 6.21 -4.11
CA THR A 79 0.86 7.19 -4.06
C THR A 79 0.89 8.06 -5.33
N PRO A 80 -0.22 8.73 -5.70
CA PRO A 80 -0.20 9.73 -6.76
C PRO A 80 0.91 10.77 -6.56
N GLU A 81 1.11 11.25 -5.34
CA GLU A 81 2.13 12.25 -5.00
C GLU A 81 3.54 11.72 -5.26
N GLN A 82 3.86 10.51 -4.76
CA GLN A 82 5.17 9.88 -4.99
C GLN A 82 5.45 9.66 -6.49
N TYR A 83 4.44 9.25 -7.25
CA TYR A 83 4.60 9.06 -8.71
C TYR A 83 4.86 10.38 -9.43
N LEU A 84 4.18 11.46 -9.04
CA LEU A 84 4.38 12.76 -9.65
C LEU A 84 5.74 13.37 -9.29
N GLU A 85 6.23 13.16 -8.07
CA GLU A 85 7.54 13.62 -7.58
C GLU A 85 8.72 12.90 -8.24
N ASP A 86 8.61 11.59 -8.48
CA ASP A 86 9.64 10.78 -9.17
C ASP A 86 9.97 11.32 -10.58
N SER A 87 9.07 12.11 -11.17
CA SER A 87 9.30 12.86 -12.41
C SER A 87 9.69 11.99 -13.61
N THR A 88 9.54 10.66 -13.54
CA THR A 88 9.81 9.74 -14.64
C THR A 88 8.93 10.02 -15.85
N TRP A 89 7.69 10.46 -15.63
CA TRP A 89 6.75 10.93 -16.66
C TRP A 89 7.27 12.14 -17.48
N VAL A 90 8.24 12.91 -16.97
CA VAL A 90 8.87 14.03 -17.72
C VAL A 90 9.68 13.51 -18.91
N LYS A 91 10.19 12.27 -18.83
CA LYS A 91 10.87 11.61 -19.97
C LYS A 91 9.89 11.41 -21.12
N ASP A 92 8.66 11.00 -20.82
CA ASP A 92 7.60 10.84 -21.83
C ASP A 92 7.23 12.17 -22.48
N ALA A 93 7.19 13.25 -21.69
CA ALA A 93 7.00 14.59 -22.22
C ALA A 93 8.14 14.99 -23.18
N SER A 94 9.38 14.60 -22.85
CA SER A 94 10.59 14.89 -23.63
C SER A 94 10.61 14.18 -24.99
N TYR A 95 10.03 12.98 -25.08
CA TYR A 95 9.98 12.21 -26.32
C TYR A 95 9.24 12.92 -27.46
N GLN A 96 8.29 13.82 -27.14
CA GLN A 96 7.56 14.59 -28.15
C GLN A 96 8.45 15.58 -28.94
N PHE A 97 9.64 15.89 -28.42
CA PHE A 97 10.58 16.82 -29.04
C PHE A 97 11.80 16.11 -29.64
N MET A 98 11.79 14.76 -29.69
CA MET A 98 12.85 14.01 -30.35
C MET A 98 12.81 14.24 -31.86
N GLU A 99 13.98 14.48 -32.44
CA GLU A 99 14.12 14.66 -33.88
C GLU A 99 14.27 13.31 -34.59
N SER A 100 13.59 13.18 -35.74
CA SER A 100 13.72 12.00 -36.59
C SER A 100 15.17 11.82 -37.06
N GLY A 101 15.65 10.57 -37.06
CA GLY A 101 17.01 10.23 -37.50
C GLY A 101 18.11 10.46 -36.46
N LYS A 102 17.80 10.99 -35.27
CA LYS A 102 18.74 11.07 -34.15
C LYS A 102 18.57 9.87 -33.21
N THR A 103 19.68 9.33 -32.72
CA THR A 103 19.70 8.36 -31.63
C THR A 103 19.84 9.09 -30.30
N TYR A 104 18.98 8.75 -29.36
CA TYR A 104 18.96 9.34 -28.02
C TYR A 104 19.28 8.27 -26.99
N ASN A 105 20.07 8.65 -25.98
CA ASN A 105 20.10 8.00 -24.67
C ASN A 105 19.41 8.92 -23.65
N VAL A 106 19.28 8.46 -22.39
CA VAL A 106 18.57 9.21 -21.34
C VAL A 106 19.19 10.60 -21.11
N ASP A 107 20.50 10.74 -21.20
CA ASP A 107 21.22 12.00 -20.98
C ASP A 107 21.07 13.00 -22.16
N MET A 108 20.68 12.50 -23.32
CA MET A 108 20.51 13.28 -24.55
C MET A 108 19.07 13.70 -24.81
N LEU A 109 18.12 13.30 -23.96
CA LEU A 109 16.71 13.64 -24.17
C LEU A 109 16.51 15.16 -24.21
N PRO A 110 15.62 15.65 -25.10
CA PRO A 110 15.25 17.06 -25.13
C PRO A 110 14.79 17.52 -23.75
N LYS A 111 15.35 18.61 -23.25
CA LYS A 111 15.02 19.09 -21.90
C LYS A 111 13.61 19.69 -21.87
N VAL A 112 12.82 19.25 -20.90
CA VAL A 112 11.50 19.81 -20.59
C VAL A 112 11.55 20.39 -19.17
N GLU A 113 11.20 21.67 -19.06
CA GLU A 113 10.97 22.33 -17.77
C GLU A 113 9.49 22.20 -17.41
N VAL A 114 9.17 21.72 -16.21
CA VAL A 114 7.80 21.68 -15.68
C VAL A 114 7.50 23.02 -15.02
N ILE A 115 6.58 23.80 -15.59
CA ILE A 115 6.17 25.12 -15.07
C ILE A 115 5.14 24.96 -13.95
N SER A 116 4.12 24.13 -14.19
CA SER A 116 3.04 23.89 -13.25
C SER A 116 2.37 22.55 -13.53
N MET A 117 1.58 22.09 -12.56
CA MET A 117 0.83 20.85 -12.65
C MET A 117 -0.50 21.00 -11.91
N ARG A 118 -1.54 20.37 -12.44
CA ARG A 118 -2.89 20.36 -11.85
C ARG A 118 -3.59 19.03 -12.11
N LYS A 119 -4.59 18.71 -11.29
CA LYS A 119 -5.52 17.62 -11.60
C LYS A 119 -6.22 17.90 -12.93
N ALA A 120 -6.45 16.84 -13.70
CA ALA A 120 -7.21 16.93 -14.93
C ALA A 120 -8.67 17.28 -14.63
N THR A 121 -9.22 18.15 -15.44
CA THR A 121 -10.66 18.44 -15.49
C THR A 121 -11.38 17.41 -16.36
N LEU A 122 -12.70 17.51 -16.42
CA LEU A 122 -13.50 16.71 -17.35
C LEU A 122 -13.12 17.00 -18.82
N GLU A 123 -12.84 18.26 -19.16
CA GLU A 123 -12.45 18.66 -20.52
C GLU A 123 -11.11 18.04 -20.92
N ASP A 124 -10.12 18.09 -20.03
CA ASP A 124 -8.82 17.45 -20.23
C ASP A 124 -8.98 15.94 -20.42
N SER A 125 -9.83 15.31 -19.60
CA SER A 125 -10.11 13.88 -19.69
C SER A 125 -10.76 13.50 -21.02
N LEU A 126 -11.63 14.36 -21.58
CA LEU A 126 -12.21 14.14 -22.91
C LEU A 126 -11.18 14.30 -24.02
N LYS A 127 -10.34 15.33 -23.92
CA LYS A 127 -9.26 15.63 -24.89
C LYS A 127 -8.18 14.55 -24.91
N TRP A 128 -7.78 14.06 -23.73
CA TRP A 128 -6.67 13.14 -23.53
C TRP A 128 -7.11 11.79 -22.96
N LYS A 129 -8.34 11.36 -23.25
CA LYS A 129 -8.83 10.00 -22.99
C LYS A 129 -8.57 9.49 -21.57
N GLY A 130 -8.91 10.30 -20.56
CA GLY A 130 -8.83 9.93 -19.15
C GLY A 130 -7.49 10.21 -18.49
N SER A 131 -6.82 11.30 -18.85
CA SER A 131 -5.66 11.82 -18.10
C SER A 131 -6.02 12.11 -16.65
N ASP A 132 -5.11 11.85 -15.72
CA ASP A 132 -5.32 12.11 -14.29
C ASP A 132 -4.83 13.51 -13.88
N TYR A 133 -3.72 13.94 -14.48
CA TYR A 133 -3.13 15.27 -14.29
C TYR A 133 -2.77 15.88 -15.63
N VAL A 134 -2.57 17.18 -15.63
CA VAL A 134 -2.01 17.94 -16.75
C VAL A 134 -0.86 18.77 -16.21
N ALA A 135 0.32 18.62 -16.82
CA ALA A 135 1.45 19.49 -16.59
C ALA A 135 1.56 20.51 -17.72
N THR A 136 1.85 21.76 -17.35
CA THR A 136 2.29 22.76 -18.32
C THR A 136 3.82 22.73 -18.35
N GLY A 137 4.38 22.37 -19.50
CA GLY A 137 5.81 22.25 -19.74
C GLY A 137 6.35 23.31 -20.69
N ARG A 138 7.68 23.47 -20.70
CA ARG A 138 8.41 24.29 -21.66
C ARG A 138 9.58 23.51 -22.26
N HIS A 139 9.69 23.57 -23.57
CA HIS A 139 10.87 23.15 -24.32
C HIS A 139 11.34 24.34 -25.16
N GLU A 140 12.53 24.87 -24.85
CA GLU A 140 13.03 26.12 -25.42
C GLU A 140 12.03 27.28 -25.30
N LYS A 141 11.47 27.77 -26.42
CA LYS A 141 10.45 28.83 -26.46
C LYS A 141 9.03 28.31 -26.51
N TYR A 142 8.84 26.99 -26.69
CA TYR A 142 7.53 26.38 -26.84
C TYR A 142 6.97 25.99 -25.48
N VAL A 143 5.74 26.42 -25.20
CA VAL A 143 4.97 26.06 -24.00
C VAL A 143 3.84 25.14 -24.42
N PHE A 144 3.64 24.07 -23.65
CA PHE A 144 2.68 23.03 -23.99
C PHE A 144 2.04 22.41 -22.76
N ASP A 145 0.87 21.82 -22.96
CA ASP A 145 0.23 20.96 -21.97
C ASP A 145 0.56 19.49 -22.26
N PHE A 146 0.86 18.74 -21.20
CA PHE A 146 1.16 17.32 -21.26
C PHE A 146 0.22 16.53 -20.34
N PRO A 147 -0.55 15.56 -20.86
CA PRO A 147 -1.37 14.69 -20.03
C PRO A 147 -0.50 13.69 -19.27
N ILE A 148 -0.77 13.53 -17.98
CA ILE A 148 -0.13 12.53 -17.12
C ILE A 148 -1.17 11.49 -16.74
N TYR A 149 -0.80 10.22 -16.87
CA TYR A 149 -1.62 9.07 -16.52
C TYR A 149 -0.97 8.36 -15.34
N LEU A 150 -1.70 8.23 -14.24
CA LEU A 150 -1.22 7.45 -13.11
C LEU A 150 -1.16 5.97 -13.48
N PRO A 151 -0.13 5.23 -13.03
CA PRO A 151 -0.08 3.78 -13.19
C PRO A 151 -1.32 3.11 -12.60
N LYS A 152 -1.71 1.98 -13.19
CA LYS A 152 -2.88 1.21 -12.77
C LYS A 152 -2.78 0.84 -11.28
N GLU A 153 -1.60 0.43 -10.83
CA GLU A 153 -1.29 0.04 -9.47
C GLU A 153 -1.55 1.18 -8.48
N THR A 154 -1.16 2.41 -8.80
CA THR A 154 -1.44 3.61 -7.99
C THR A 154 -2.95 3.90 -7.89
N LYS A 155 -3.72 3.59 -8.94
CA LYS A 155 -5.17 3.84 -8.96
C LYS A 155 -5.97 2.78 -8.22
N GLU A 156 -5.49 1.54 -8.22
CA GLU A 156 -6.20 0.37 -7.72
C GLU A 156 -5.91 0.04 -6.24
N HIS A 157 -5.01 0.76 -5.59
CA HIS A 157 -4.67 0.56 -4.18
C HIS A 157 -4.95 1.82 -3.35
N ASP A 158 -5.38 1.60 -2.11
CA ASP A 158 -5.26 2.57 -1.04
C ASP A 158 -3.88 2.37 -0.39
N VAL A 159 -3.12 3.45 -0.27
CA VAL A 159 -1.74 3.42 0.23
C VAL A 159 -1.66 4.28 1.48
N SER A 160 -1.18 3.71 2.58
CA SER A 160 -0.84 4.45 3.80
C SER A 160 0.66 4.37 4.05
N ILE A 161 1.25 5.51 4.40
CA ILE A 161 2.67 5.63 4.70
C ILE A 161 2.79 6.30 6.06
N ASP A 162 3.58 5.70 6.95
CA ASP A 162 3.93 6.29 8.23
C ASP A 162 5.36 5.92 8.65
N THR A 163 5.76 6.46 9.79
CA THR A 163 6.99 6.08 10.48
C THR A 163 6.63 5.36 11.76
N PHE A 164 7.16 4.17 11.95
CA PHE A 164 6.92 3.33 13.11
C PHE A 164 8.24 2.76 13.59
N ASP A 165 8.61 3.01 14.85
CA ASP A 165 9.82 2.44 15.47
C ASP A 165 11.11 2.66 14.63
N ASN A 166 11.30 3.90 14.17
CA ASN A 166 12.40 4.30 13.28
C ASN A 166 12.45 3.53 11.94
N GLN A 167 11.32 2.96 11.52
CA GLN A 167 11.12 2.35 10.21
C GLN A 167 10.23 3.23 9.34
N TYR A 168 10.59 3.34 8.06
CA TYR A 168 9.63 3.67 7.01
C TYR A 168 8.69 2.49 6.84
N ARG A 169 7.38 2.72 6.91
CA ARG A 169 6.37 1.69 6.68
C ARG A 169 5.36 2.18 5.65
N LYS A 170 5.17 1.37 4.61
CA LYS A 170 4.11 1.53 3.62
C LYS A 170 3.19 0.32 3.68
N ILE A 171 1.90 0.54 3.82
CA ILE A 171 0.87 -0.49 3.69
C ILE A 171 0.05 -0.18 2.45
N VAL A 172 -0.16 -1.18 1.61
CA VAL A 172 -1.05 -1.12 0.46
C VAL A 172 -2.24 -2.03 0.69
N LYS A 173 -3.43 -1.56 0.33
CA LYS A 173 -4.66 -2.34 0.35
C LYS A 173 -5.33 -2.23 -1.02
N ALA A 174 -5.49 -3.35 -1.71
CA ALA A 174 -6.21 -3.37 -2.97
C ALA A 174 -7.66 -2.91 -2.78
N LYS A 175 -8.13 -2.00 -3.64
CA LYS A 175 -9.55 -1.59 -3.67
C LYS A 175 -10.48 -2.70 -4.13
N ASN A 176 -9.93 -3.65 -4.91
CA ASN A 176 -10.58 -4.91 -5.24
C ASN A 176 -9.69 -6.07 -4.75
N PRO A 177 -10.01 -6.69 -3.61
CA PRO A 177 -9.14 -7.70 -3.00
C PRO A 177 -8.90 -8.93 -3.87
N LYS A 178 -9.80 -9.22 -4.83
CA LYS A 178 -9.67 -10.36 -5.75
C LYS A 178 -8.69 -10.14 -6.91
N LYS A 179 -8.26 -8.90 -7.15
CA LYS A 179 -7.47 -8.52 -8.34
C LYS A 179 -6.21 -7.72 -8.04
N GLY A 180 -5.89 -7.49 -6.76
CA GLY A 180 -4.74 -6.70 -6.35
C GLY A 180 -4.10 -7.25 -5.09
N ILE A 181 -3.06 -6.56 -4.64
CA ILE A 181 -2.25 -6.97 -3.50
C ILE A 181 -2.66 -6.21 -2.23
N THR A 182 -2.59 -6.89 -1.10
CA THR A 182 -2.62 -6.25 0.22
C THR A 182 -1.36 -6.64 0.96
N GLY A 183 -0.59 -5.67 1.42
CA GLY A 183 0.74 -5.95 1.92
C GLY A 183 1.41 -4.78 2.61
N ILE A 184 2.60 -5.06 3.12
CA ILE A 184 3.47 -4.12 3.81
C ILE A 184 4.84 -4.10 3.14
N HIS A 185 5.40 -2.91 3.02
CA HIS A 185 6.82 -2.69 2.76
C HIS A 185 7.39 -1.91 3.95
N ILE A 186 8.44 -2.43 4.57
CA ILE A 186 9.01 -1.83 5.78
C ILE A 186 10.53 -1.90 5.76
N LYS A 187 11.18 -0.78 6.11
CA LYS A 187 12.64 -0.67 6.16
C LYS A 187 13.11 0.36 7.18
N PRO A 188 14.35 0.28 7.70
CA PRO A 188 14.91 1.33 8.54
C PRO A 188 15.01 2.66 7.77
N LEU A 189 14.81 3.80 8.44
CA LEU A 189 14.92 5.11 7.78
C LEU A 189 16.29 5.33 7.13
N ASN A 190 17.35 4.79 7.74
CA ASN A 190 18.74 4.91 7.29
C ASN A 190 19.33 3.56 6.86
N GLY A 191 18.50 2.65 6.33
CA GLY A 191 18.93 1.33 5.89
C GLY A 191 18.33 0.92 4.55
N ASP A 192 19.05 0.03 3.87
CA ASP A 192 18.68 -0.47 2.55
C ASP A 192 18.02 -1.84 2.60
N ILE A 193 18.24 -2.61 3.68
CA ILE A 193 17.55 -3.88 3.89
C ILE A 193 16.10 -3.64 4.29
N ALA A 194 15.19 -4.14 3.47
CA ALA A 194 13.75 -3.98 3.59
C ALA A 194 13.04 -5.34 3.59
N LEU A 195 11.82 -5.36 4.13
CA LEU A 195 10.88 -6.46 3.97
C LEU A 195 9.70 -5.99 3.14
N THR A 196 9.36 -6.76 2.11
CA THR A 196 8.04 -6.73 1.48
C THR A 196 7.31 -8.03 1.79
N LEU A 197 6.08 -7.92 2.30
CA LEU A 197 5.21 -9.05 2.62
C LEU A 197 3.81 -8.77 2.05
N VAL A 198 3.32 -9.62 1.16
CA VAL A 198 2.08 -9.40 0.40
C VAL A 198 1.21 -10.64 0.37
N ALA A 199 -0.09 -10.44 0.28
CA ALA A 199 -1.07 -11.45 -0.09
C ALA A 199 -1.97 -10.89 -1.20
N ASP A 200 -2.49 -11.77 -2.06
CA ASP A 200 -3.36 -11.39 -3.17
C ASP A 200 -4.59 -12.31 -3.26
N SER A 201 -5.45 -12.06 -4.24
CA SER A 201 -6.60 -12.93 -4.57
C SER A 201 -7.54 -13.18 -3.39
N LEU A 202 -7.73 -12.16 -2.54
CA LEU A 202 -8.43 -12.25 -1.27
C LEU A 202 -9.94 -12.03 -1.44
N THR A 203 -10.72 -12.63 -0.54
CA THR A 203 -12.06 -12.13 -0.19
C THR A 203 -11.95 -10.89 0.70
N GLU A 204 -13.05 -10.15 0.88
CA GLU A 204 -13.09 -8.98 1.79
C GLU A 204 -12.67 -9.35 3.22
N SER A 205 -13.25 -10.43 3.78
CA SER A 205 -12.91 -10.89 5.13
C SER A 205 -11.46 -11.36 5.27
N GLN A 206 -10.92 -11.99 4.22
CA GLN A 206 -9.49 -12.33 4.21
C GLN A 206 -8.62 -11.08 4.16
N GLN A 207 -8.99 -10.05 3.39
CA GLN A 207 -8.27 -8.78 3.36
C GLN A 207 -8.28 -8.06 4.72
N GLU A 208 -9.39 -8.15 5.46
CA GLU A 208 -9.46 -7.65 6.84
C GLU A 208 -8.53 -8.41 7.78
N LEU A 209 -8.48 -9.74 7.68
CA LEU A 209 -7.53 -10.57 8.45
C LEU A 209 -6.08 -10.22 8.09
N VAL A 210 -5.76 -10.07 6.80
CA VAL A 210 -4.44 -9.61 6.35
C VAL A 210 -4.11 -8.25 6.97
N ALA A 211 -5.01 -7.27 6.89
CA ALA A 211 -4.78 -5.96 7.51
C ALA A 211 -4.54 -6.06 9.03
N LYS A 212 -5.28 -6.94 9.73
CA LYS A 212 -5.07 -7.22 11.16
C LYS A 212 -3.67 -7.80 11.40
N ILE A 213 -3.23 -8.79 10.64
CA ILE A 213 -1.88 -9.36 10.71
C ILE A 213 -0.80 -8.29 10.50
N LEU A 214 -0.90 -7.51 9.43
CA LEU A 214 0.09 -6.47 9.11
C LEU A 214 0.22 -5.40 10.21
N SER A 215 -0.87 -5.09 10.90
CA SER A 215 -0.88 -4.14 12.03
C SER A 215 -0.09 -4.63 13.25
N THR A 216 0.19 -5.93 13.35
CA THR A 216 0.91 -6.53 14.47
C THR A 216 2.43 -6.44 14.34
N VAL A 217 2.94 -5.87 13.24
CA VAL A 217 4.39 -5.77 12.98
C VAL A 217 5.15 -5.22 14.19
N ARG A 218 6.28 -5.86 14.51
CA ARG A 218 7.24 -5.43 15.53
C ARG A 218 8.64 -5.56 14.96
N VAL A 219 9.49 -4.58 15.27
CA VAL A 219 10.93 -4.64 15.03
C VAL A 219 11.56 -5.45 16.16
N LYS A 220 12.55 -6.29 15.83
CA LYS A 220 13.33 -7.06 16.81
C LYS A 220 14.34 -6.21 17.57
#